data_AF-Q54Q64-F1
#
_entry.id   AF-Q54Q64-F1
#
_cell.length_a   1.000
_cell.length_b   1.000
_cell.length_c   1.000
_cell.angle_alpha   90.00
_cell.angle_beta   90.00
_cell.angle_gamma   90.00
#
_symmetry.space_group_name_H-M   'P 1'
#
loop_
_entity.id
_entity.type
_entity.pdbx_description
1 polymer ?
#
loop_
_entity_poly.entity_id
_entity_poly.type
_entity_poly.pdbx_seq_one_letter_code
_entity_poly.pdbx_strand_id
1 'polypeptide(L)'
;MNENNDNKDKELKDNNNNNNNNNNNNNNNNNNNNNNNNNNNEDSLLYDENHLKREADFFKFHPYSFIDDVHESTHDYCADSADFIESCLLGHPLFNNNQEFKQLIQEGTNNVWELLEQIFTKNLNKYEEYLLSSILNIPEDLILPDEQQPINIFNNNNNRNKNNSDNNNSHSNNNNNSKLYNKSNIIDKEMEDLRVNIQKLINENDQIKNKIQTTKQDIKLLQSINTNLKTDSKNIESIADINQKRKVLEYNYQVLKSKLSNTINSDNNNNNNNNNNLCINKSLLDKMNSLNLKTVNECTIIESTNIIDKVEKSI
;
A
#
# COMPACT_ATOMS: atom_id res chain seq x y z
N MET A 1 50.92 31.09 -47.68
CA MET A 1 50.84 32.53 -47.36
C MET A 1 49.40 32.84 -47.01
N ASN A 2 49.24 33.55 -45.90
CA ASN A 2 48.04 34.08 -45.23
C ASN A 2 46.73 34.18 -46.03
N GLU A 3 45.62 33.91 -45.34
CA GLU A 3 44.56 34.88 -44.97
C GLU A 3 43.45 34.10 -44.23
N ASN A 4 43.44 34.10 -42.89
CA ASN A 4 42.63 34.97 -42.04
C ASN A 4 41.19 35.14 -42.53
N ASN A 5 40.26 34.39 -41.94
CA ASN A 5 38.84 34.73 -41.93
C ASN A 5 38.32 34.65 -40.50
N ASP A 6 38.50 35.76 -39.79
CA ASP A 6 37.75 36.15 -38.60
C ASP A 6 36.27 36.26 -38.98
N ASN A 7 35.40 35.48 -38.36
CA ASN A 7 33.97 35.79 -38.35
C ASN A 7 33.41 35.71 -36.93
N LYS A 8 33.43 36.90 -36.35
CA LYS A 8 32.80 37.41 -35.13
C LYS A 8 31.40 36.86 -34.85
N ASP A 9 31.26 36.39 -33.60
CA ASP A 9 30.36 36.94 -32.59
C ASP A 9 28.98 37.38 -33.08
N LYS A 10 28.00 36.47 -32.96
CA LYS A 10 26.59 36.83 -32.79
C LYS A 10 26.12 36.35 -31.43
N GLU A 11 26.34 37.21 -30.43
CA GLU A 11 25.61 37.18 -29.16
C GLU A 11 24.13 37.46 -29.44
N LEU A 12 23.29 36.45 -29.27
CA LEU A 12 21.83 36.59 -29.14
C LEU A 12 21.49 36.26 -27.69
N LYS A 13 21.57 37.28 -26.82
CA LYS A 13 21.20 37.15 -25.40
C LYS A 13 19.74 37.53 -25.20
N ASP A 14 18.98 36.49 -24.85
CA ASP A 14 18.08 36.43 -23.70
C ASP A 14 16.85 37.35 -23.70
N ASN A 15 15.82 36.87 -24.40
CA ASN A 15 14.42 37.26 -24.19
C ASN A 15 13.97 36.80 -22.80
N ASN A 16 13.89 37.75 -21.89
CA ASN A 16 13.40 37.64 -20.52
C ASN A 16 11.87 37.44 -20.53
N ASN A 17 11.41 36.17 -20.56
CA ASN A 17 9.99 35.82 -20.55
C ASN A 17 9.46 35.76 -19.12
N ASN A 18 8.92 36.89 -18.68
CA ASN A 18 8.23 37.10 -17.41
C ASN A 18 6.78 36.58 -17.52
N ASN A 19 6.51 35.33 -17.12
CA ASN A 19 5.13 34.82 -17.04
C ASN A 19 4.72 34.42 -15.61
N ASN A 20 4.37 35.48 -14.91
CA ASN A 20 3.47 35.63 -13.79
C ASN A 20 2.36 34.55 -13.65
N ASN A 21 2.40 33.84 -12.51
CA ASN A 21 1.28 33.71 -11.56
C ASN A 21 -0.09 33.25 -12.08
N ASN A 22 -0.44 31.98 -11.83
CA ASN A 22 -1.83 31.57 -11.67
C ASN A 22 -2.01 30.75 -10.39
N ASN A 23 -2.04 31.49 -9.28
CA ASN A 23 -2.48 31.07 -7.96
C ASN A 23 -3.98 30.74 -7.97
N ASN A 24 -4.35 29.50 -8.34
CA ASN A 24 -5.74 29.05 -8.24
C ASN A 24 -6.05 28.49 -6.85
N ASN A 25 -6.38 29.45 -5.99
CA ASN A 25 -7.01 29.30 -4.69
C ASN A 25 -8.40 28.64 -4.84
N ASN A 26 -8.50 27.31 -4.68
CA ASN A 26 -9.80 26.67 -4.45
C ASN A 26 -9.89 26.13 -3.01
N ASN A 27 -10.33 27.07 -2.19
CA ASN A 27 -10.72 26.98 -0.81
C ASN A 27 -11.99 26.12 -0.63
N ASN A 28 -12.01 25.37 0.46
CA ASN A 28 -13.19 25.06 1.29
C ASN A 28 -14.12 23.91 0.87
N ASN A 29 -14.12 22.82 1.66
CA ASN A 29 -15.23 22.42 2.55
C ASN A 29 -14.84 21.10 3.25
N ASN A 30 -14.04 21.13 4.32
CA ASN A 30 -14.49 21.01 5.70
C ASN A 30 -15.78 20.19 5.93
N ASN A 31 -15.67 19.30 6.93
CA ASN A 31 -16.73 18.82 7.81
C ASN A 31 -17.43 17.49 7.44
N ASN A 32 -16.92 16.36 7.96
CA ASN A 32 -17.62 15.72 9.07
C ASN A 32 -16.71 14.75 9.83
N ASN A 33 -16.41 15.16 11.05
CA ASN A 33 -15.63 14.48 12.07
C ASN A 33 -16.46 13.34 12.68
N ASN A 34 -16.38 12.12 12.15
CA ASN A 34 -16.86 10.93 12.86
C ASN A 34 -15.68 10.31 13.62
N ASN A 35 -15.38 10.94 14.75
CA ASN A 35 -14.48 10.49 15.79
C ASN A 35 -15.06 9.23 16.47
N ASN A 36 -15.08 8.11 15.74
CA ASN A 36 -15.38 6.81 16.34
C ASN A 36 -14.09 6.33 17.01
N ASN A 37 -13.94 6.78 18.25
CA ASN A 37 -12.92 6.42 19.23
C ASN A 37 -13.00 4.92 19.52
N ASN A 38 -12.62 4.09 18.54
CA ASN A 38 -12.47 2.66 18.72
C ASN A 38 -11.11 2.48 19.42
N ASN A 39 -11.15 2.53 20.75
CA ASN A 39 -10.18 1.90 21.65
C ASN A 39 -10.20 0.38 21.44
N ASN A 40 -10.06 -0.06 20.19
CA ASN A 40 -9.80 -1.45 19.88
C ASN A 40 -8.36 -1.66 20.27
N ASN A 41 -8.20 -2.11 21.52
CA ASN A 41 -7.20 -3.09 21.91
C ASN A 41 -6.09 -3.18 20.87
N GLU A 42 -5.17 -2.21 20.90
CA GLU A 42 -3.76 -2.53 20.74
C GLU A 42 -3.42 -3.41 21.92
N ASP A 43 -4.04 -4.61 21.95
CA ASP A 43 -3.62 -5.76 22.74
C ASP A 43 -2.27 -6.04 22.13
N SER A 44 -1.36 -5.31 22.74
CA SER A 44 -0.04 -5.06 22.30
C SER A 44 0.49 -6.44 22.00
N LEU A 45 0.82 -6.67 20.73
CA LEU A 45 1.82 -7.66 20.33
C LEU A 45 3.16 -7.25 20.97
N LEU A 46 3.15 -7.00 22.29
CA LEU A 46 4.30 -7.01 23.14
C LEU A 46 4.69 -8.48 23.16
N TYR A 47 5.37 -8.88 22.10
CA TYR A 47 6.14 -10.11 22.06
C TYR A 47 6.91 -10.13 23.38
N ASP A 48 6.62 -11.15 24.19
CA ASP A 48 7.23 -11.30 25.51
C ASP A 48 8.75 -11.16 25.32
N GLU A 49 9.37 -10.17 25.96
CA GLU A 49 10.81 -9.94 25.85
C GLU A 49 11.61 -11.22 26.18
N ASN A 50 11.04 -12.11 27.02
CA ASN A 50 11.62 -13.42 27.32
C ASN A 50 11.63 -14.36 26.10
N HIS A 51 10.61 -14.31 25.24
CA HIS A 51 10.53 -15.12 24.02
C HIS A 51 11.62 -14.71 23.04
N LEU A 52 11.74 -13.40 22.78
CA LEU A 52 12.76 -12.86 21.88
C LEU A 52 14.18 -13.13 22.38
N LYS A 53 14.38 -13.06 23.70
CA LYS A 53 15.67 -13.42 24.32
C LYS A 53 16.00 -14.89 24.10
N ARG A 54 15.03 -15.80 24.30
CA ARG A 54 15.20 -17.24 24.07
C ARG A 54 15.55 -17.54 22.61
N GLU A 55 14.89 -16.86 21.68
CA GLU A 55 15.20 -16.95 20.24
C GLU A 55 16.60 -16.46 19.93
N ALA A 56 16.99 -15.30 20.49
CA ALA A 56 18.34 -14.77 20.32
C ALA A 56 19.42 -15.71 20.88
N ASP A 57 19.16 -16.34 22.02
CA ASP A 57 20.07 -17.32 22.63
C ASP A 57 20.22 -18.59 21.78
N PHE A 58 19.16 -19.04 21.09
CA PHE A 58 19.21 -20.21 20.22
C PHE A 58 19.88 -19.92 18.87
N PHE A 59 19.45 -18.86 18.16
CA PHE A 59 19.95 -18.52 16.83
C PHE A 59 21.30 -17.81 16.86
N LYS A 60 21.73 -17.30 18.02
CA LYS A 60 22.93 -16.48 18.21
C LYS A 60 22.90 -15.15 17.44
N PHE A 61 21.70 -14.69 17.09
CA PHE A 61 21.40 -13.36 16.58
C PHE A 61 19.97 -12.96 16.99
N HIS A 62 19.68 -11.67 17.08
CA HIS A 62 18.35 -11.19 17.43
C HIS A 62 17.42 -11.24 16.20
N PRO A 63 16.25 -11.92 16.26
CA PRO A 63 15.35 -12.10 15.11
C PRO A 63 15.02 -10.80 14.37
N TYR A 64 14.64 -9.74 15.09
CA TYR A 64 14.33 -8.45 14.46
C TYR A 64 15.53 -7.82 13.77
N SER A 65 16.73 -7.91 14.34
CA SER A 65 17.93 -7.34 13.69
C SER A 65 18.24 -8.05 12.38
N PHE A 66 18.04 -9.37 12.32
CA PHE A 66 18.17 -10.11 11.07
C PHE A 66 17.14 -9.69 10.03
N ILE A 67 15.89 -9.47 10.44
CA ILE A 67 14.82 -9.02 9.54
C ILE A 67 15.10 -7.60 9.03
N ASP A 68 15.53 -6.70 9.91
CA ASP A 68 15.93 -5.33 9.57
C ASP A 68 17.07 -5.34 8.54
N ASP A 69 18.10 -6.17 8.74
CA ASP A 69 19.21 -6.32 7.80
C ASP A 69 18.72 -6.80 6.42
N VAL A 70 17.73 -7.70 6.36
CA VAL A 70 17.11 -8.16 5.11
C VAL A 70 16.28 -7.05 4.45
N HIS A 71 15.54 -6.27 5.24
CA HIS A 71 14.80 -5.11 4.73
C HIS A 71 15.74 -4.09 4.10
N GLU A 72 16.79 -3.70 4.81
CA GLU A 72 17.79 -2.73 4.32
C GLU A 72 18.49 -3.25 3.07
N SER A 73 18.96 -4.51 3.09
CA SER A 73 19.61 -5.12 1.92
C SER A 73 18.69 -5.17 0.69
N THR A 74 17.40 -5.41 0.89
CA THR A 74 16.42 -5.43 -0.19
C THR A 74 16.14 -4.03 -0.71
N HIS A 75 16.04 -3.04 0.17
CA HIS A 75 15.85 -1.63 -0.17
C HIS A 75 17.02 -1.12 -1.03
N ASP A 76 18.26 -1.34 -0.57
CA ASP A 76 19.47 -0.97 -1.31
C ASP A 76 19.52 -1.61 -2.70
N TYR A 77 19.21 -2.91 -2.78
CA TYR A 77 19.17 -3.62 -4.05
C TYR A 77 18.16 -3.03 -5.03
N CYS A 78 17.00 -2.60 -4.53
CA CYS A 78 15.97 -1.97 -5.35
C CYS A 78 16.38 -0.56 -5.80
N ALA A 79 17.06 0.20 -4.92
CA ALA A 79 17.52 1.55 -5.21
C ALA A 79 18.60 1.51 -6.30
N ASP A 80 19.60 0.65 -6.14
CA ASP A 80 20.65 0.38 -7.13
C ASP A 80 20.05 -0.06 -8.48
N SER A 81 18.98 -0.84 -8.46
CA SER A 81 18.29 -1.28 -9.68
C SER A 81 17.61 -0.13 -10.40
N ALA A 82 17.00 0.81 -9.68
CA ALA A 82 16.39 2.01 -10.25
C ALA A 82 17.47 2.93 -10.85
N ASP A 83 18.53 3.20 -10.10
CA ASP A 83 19.67 4.02 -10.55
C ASP A 83 20.35 3.40 -11.77
N PHE A 84 20.45 2.08 -11.83
CA PHE A 84 20.99 1.36 -12.98
C PHE A 84 20.12 1.54 -14.22
N ILE A 85 18.79 1.47 -14.08
CA ILE A 85 17.86 1.70 -15.19
C ILE A 85 18.02 3.13 -15.73
N GLU A 86 18.04 4.13 -14.86
CA GLU A 86 18.28 5.53 -15.25
C GLU A 86 19.63 5.67 -15.97
N SER A 87 20.69 5.11 -15.40
CA SER A 87 22.04 5.13 -15.98
C SER A 87 22.08 4.50 -17.37
N CYS A 88 21.42 3.34 -17.56
CA CYS A 88 21.33 2.68 -18.86
C CYS A 88 20.57 3.52 -19.89
N LEU A 89 19.45 4.14 -19.50
CA LEU A 89 18.65 4.97 -20.40
C LEU A 89 19.39 6.26 -20.76
N LEU A 90 20.01 6.94 -19.80
CA LEU A 90 20.80 8.16 -20.04
C LEU A 90 22.06 7.88 -20.87
N GLY A 91 22.67 6.71 -20.70
CA GLY A 91 23.83 6.28 -21.50
C GLY A 91 23.50 5.89 -22.94
N HIS A 92 22.22 5.70 -23.28
CA HIS A 92 21.82 5.25 -24.61
C HIS A 92 21.88 6.41 -25.63
N PRO A 93 22.47 6.22 -26.83
CA PRO A 93 22.64 7.29 -27.83
C PRO A 93 21.35 7.98 -28.27
N LEU A 94 20.21 7.29 -28.20
CA LEU A 94 18.90 7.86 -28.57
C LEU A 94 18.42 8.95 -27.59
N PHE A 95 18.83 8.89 -26.32
CA PHE A 95 18.33 9.77 -25.28
C PHE A 95 19.36 10.80 -24.81
N ASN A 96 20.66 10.46 -24.89
CA ASN A 96 21.75 11.29 -24.36
C ASN A 96 21.77 12.74 -24.88
N ASN A 97 21.37 12.97 -26.14
CA ASN A 97 21.49 14.28 -26.79
C ASN A 97 20.33 15.25 -26.50
N ASN A 98 19.23 14.81 -25.88
CA ASN A 98 18.08 15.67 -25.64
C ASN A 98 17.84 15.88 -24.14
N GLN A 99 17.97 17.12 -23.69
CA GLN A 99 17.75 17.50 -22.29
C GLN A 99 16.31 17.20 -21.82
N GLU A 100 15.31 17.31 -22.70
CA GLU A 100 13.92 17.01 -22.34
C GLU A 100 13.74 15.53 -21.95
N PHE A 101 14.46 14.61 -22.62
CA PHE A 101 14.37 13.19 -22.28
C PHE A 101 15.02 12.87 -20.93
N LYS A 102 15.99 13.65 -20.47
CA LYS A 102 16.63 13.41 -19.17
C LYS A 102 15.64 13.56 -18.01
N GLN A 103 14.85 14.63 -18.03
CA GLN A 103 13.82 14.86 -17.01
C GLN A 103 12.74 13.78 -17.04
N LEU A 104 12.27 13.39 -18.24
CA LEU A 104 11.28 12.33 -18.39
C LEU A 104 11.80 10.96 -17.96
N ILE A 105 13.07 10.65 -18.23
CA ILE A 105 13.72 9.41 -17.76
C ILE A 105 13.80 9.41 -16.25
N GLN A 106 14.28 10.49 -15.63
CA GLN A 106 14.38 10.61 -14.18
C GLN A 106 13.00 10.48 -13.51
N GLU A 107 11.97 11.18 -14.01
CA GLU A 107 10.59 11.04 -13.53
C GLU A 107 10.08 9.60 -13.69
N GLY A 108 10.35 8.98 -14.84
CA GLY A 108 10.00 7.58 -15.10
C GLY A 108 10.67 6.61 -14.13
N THR A 109 11.97 6.77 -13.89
CA THR A 109 12.73 5.92 -12.94
C THR A 109 12.25 6.13 -11.50
N ASN A 110 11.98 7.37 -11.09
CA ASN A 110 11.41 7.66 -9.77
C ASN A 110 10.06 6.96 -9.57
N ASN A 111 9.19 6.99 -10.58
CA ASN A 111 7.92 6.27 -10.52
C ASN A 111 8.10 4.75 -10.43
N VAL A 112 9.12 4.19 -11.10
CA VAL A 112 9.47 2.76 -10.98
C VAL A 112 9.99 2.45 -9.58
N TRP A 113 10.87 3.28 -9.03
CA TRP A 113 11.35 3.16 -7.66
C TRP A 113 10.21 3.15 -6.65
N GLU A 114 9.31 4.15 -6.69
CA GLU A 114 8.17 4.24 -5.77
C GLU A 114 7.26 3.00 -5.87
N LEU A 115 7.05 2.47 -7.08
CA LEU A 115 6.26 1.26 -7.29
C LEU A 115 6.97 0.01 -6.73
N LEU A 116 8.28 -0.11 -6.94
CA LEU A 116 9.08 -1.22 -6.39
C LEU A 116 9.06 -1.15 -4.86
N GLU A 117 9.34 0.00 -4.27
CA GLU A 117 9.33 0.24 -2.83
C GLU A 117 7.99 -0.20 -2.22
N GLN A 118 6.85 0.29 -2.76
CA GLN A 118 5.52 -0.08 -2.27
C GLN A 118 5.25 -1.60 -2.34
N ILE A 119 5.65 -2.26 -3.42
CA ILE A 119 5.46 -3.70 -3.60
C ILE A 119 6.36 -4.48 -2.64
N PHE A 120 7.63 -4.09 -2.52
CA PHE A 120 8.60 -4.77 -1.66
C PHE A 120 8.28 -4.58 -0.19
N THR A 121 8.00 -3.37 0.30
CA THR A 121 7.59 -3.15 1.69
C THR A 121 6.39 -4.02 2.06
N LYS A 122 5.36 -4.07 1.20
CA LYS A 122 4.19 -4.91 1.44
C LYS A 122 4.51 -6.41 1.50
N ASN A 123 5.44 -6.89 0.66
CA ASN A 123 5.83 -8.28 0.64
C ASN A 123 6.79 -8.62 1.80
N LEU A 124 7.68 -7.71 2.14
CA LEU A 124 8.63 -7.84 3.25
C LEU A 124 7.90 -7.88 4.59
N ASN A 125 6.87 -7.05 4.81
CA ASN A 125 6.07 -7.14 6.04
C ASN A 125 5.40 -8.53 6.22
N LYS A 126 4.95 -9.14 5.12
CA LYS A 126 4.41 -10.51 5.17
C LYS A 126 5.50 -11.56 5.40
N TYR A 127 6.68 -11.32 4.86
CA TYR A 127 7.83 -12.17 5.03
C TYR A 127 8.35 -12.11 6.47
N GLU A 128 8.40 -10.93 7.08
CA GLU A 128 8.66 -10.70 8.51
C GLU A 128 7.67 -11.48 9.38
N GLU A 129 6.36 -11.33 9.15
CA GLU A 129 5.32 -12.06 9.89
C GLU A 129 5.52 -13.58 9.76
N TYR A 130 5.84 -14.07 8.57
CA TYR A 130 6.10 -15.48 8.32
C TYR A 130 7.38 -15.97 9.02
N LEU A 131 8.46 -15.19 8.97
CA LEU A 131 9.71 -15.52 9.65
C LEU A 131 9.49 -15.63 11.15
N LEU A 132 8.90 -14.61 11.77
CA LEU A 132 8.67 -14.56 13.21
C LEU A 132 7.70 -15.63 13.69
N SER A 133 6.66 -15.96 12.92
CA SER A 133 5.66 -16.96 13.34
C SER A 133 6.08 -18.41 13.08
N SER A 134 6.86 -18.66 12.02
CA SER A 134 7.03 -20.01 11.47
C SER A 134 8.48 -20.51 11.43
N ILE A 135 9.46 -19.62 11.29
CA ILE A 135 10.87 -20.03 11.07
C ILE A 135 11.71 -19.71 12.30
N LEU A 136 11.58 -18.49 12.83
CA LEU A 136 12.33 -18.00 13.98
C LEU A 136 11.62 -18.29 15.30
N ASN A 137 10.40 -18.82 15.26
CA ASN A 137 9.67 -19.27 16.43
C ASN A 137 10.22 -20.61 16.93
N ILE A 138 10.67 -20.64 18.19
CA ILE A 138 11.20 -21.87 18.80
C ILE A 138 10.11 -22.56 19.59
N PRO A 139 9.80 -23.84 19.31
CA PRO A 139 8.85 -24.62 20.10
C PRO A 139 9.12 -24.54 21.61
N GLU A 140 8.11 -24.25 22.42
CA GLU A 140 8.23 -24.09 23.87
C GLU A 140 8.73 -25.36 24.59
N ASP A 141 8.55 -26.53 23.97
CA ASP A 141 8.99 -27.83 24.48
C ASP A 141 10.47 -28.13 24.19
N LEU A 142 11.13 -27.34 23.35
CA LEU A 142 12.56 -27.48 23.06
C LEU A 142 13.40 -26.91 24.21
N ILE A 143 13.97 -27.77 25.05
CA ILE A 143 14.84 -27.32 26.15
C ILE A 143 16.21 -26.90 25.59
N LEU A 144 16.57 -25.63 25.75
CA LEU A 144 17.86 -25.11 25.34
C LEU A 144 18.99 -25.57 26.29
N PRO A 145 20.25 -25.69 25.83
CA PRO A 145 21.38 -26.06 26.69
C PRO A 145 21.53 -25.18 27.94
N ASP A 146 21.25 -23.88 27.82
CA ASP A 146 21.35 -22.91 28.91
C ASP A 146 20.12 -22.94 29.84
N GLU A 147 18.99 -23.51 29.38
CA GLU A 147 17.76 -23.70 30.18
C GLU A 147 17.78 -24.97 31.01
N GLN A 148 18.72 -25.90 30.74
CA GLN A 148 18.95 -27.06 31.58
C GLN A 148 19.45 -26.57 32.93
N GLN A 149 18.51 -26.25 33.83
CA GLN A 149 18.84 -25.99 35.21
C GLN A 149 19.70 -27.15 35.68
N PRO A 150 20.86 -26.89 36.30
CA PRO A 150 21.75 -27.94 36.75
C PRO A 150 20.91 -28.88 37.60
N ILE A 151 20.58 -30.05 37.04
CA ILE A 151 19.83 -31.06 37.76
C ILE A 151 20.72 -31.28 38.97
N ASN A 152 20.22 -30.92 40.15
CA ASN A 152 20.94 -31.06 41.42
C ASN A 152 21.04 -32.55 41.77
N ILE A 153 21.62 -33.35 40.88
CA ILE A 153 21.85 -34.80 40.98
C ILE A 153 22.74 -35.08 42.20
N PHE A 154 23.52 -34.10 42.66
CA PHE A 154 24.42 -34.26 43.80
C PHE A 154 23.81 -34.00 45.19
N ASN A 155 22.52 -33.62 45.32
CA ASN A 155 21.92 -33.43 46.65
C ASN A 155 21.33 -34.69 47.30
N ASN A 156 21.49 -35.87 46.68
CA ASN A 156 20.99 -37.11 47.22
C ASN A 156 22.13 -38.10 47.45
N ASN A 157 22.90 -37.93 48.55
CA ASN A 157 23.56 -39.00 49.31
C ASN A 157 24.47 -38.43 50.41
N ASN A 158 23.92 -37.87 51.49
CA ASN A 158 24.68 -37.71 52.74
C ASN A 158 23.82 -37.74 54.02
N ASN A 159 22.63 -38.36 53.98
CA ASN A 159 21.78 -38.56 55.17
C ASN A 159 21.48 -40.04 55.45
N ARG A 160 22.47 -40.92 55.27
CA ARG A 160 22.43 -42.25 55.90
C ARG A 160 23.63 -42.40 56.83
N ASN A 161 23.31 -42.71 58.08
CA ASN A 161 24.18 -43.09 59.18
C ASN A 161 24.80 -41.98 60.02
N LYS A 162 23.94 -41.36 60.85
CA LYS A 162 24.36 -41.03 62.22
C LYS A 162 23.40 -41.68 63.22
N ASN A 163 23.49 -43.00 63.29
CA ASN A 163 23.03 -43.75 64.44
C ASN A 163 24.06 -43.56 65.55
N ASN A 164 23.61 -42.98 66.67
CA ASN A 164 24.13 -43.01 68.04
C ASN A 164 23.28 -41.93 68.74
N SER A 165 22.01 -42.21 69.07
CA SER A 165 21.61 -42.98 70.26
C SER A 165 22.57 -42.74 71.41
N ASP A 166 22.29 -41.72 72.21
CA ASP A 166 22.05 -41.88 73.65
C ASP A 166 22.17 -40.51 74.33
N ASN A 167 21.02 -39.97 74.75
CA ASN A 167 20.76 -39.45 76.09
C ASN A 167 19.79 -38.28 76.09
N ASN A 168 18.58 -38.60 76.59
CA ASN A 168 17.92 -37.88 77.67
C ASN A 168 17.98 -36.35 77.61
N ASN A 169 16.93 -35.73 77.06
CA ASN A 169 16.24 -34.76 77.90
C ASN A 169 14.74 -34.69 77.61
N SER A 170 14.03 -34.83 78.70
CA SER A 170 12.59 -34.87 78.84
C SER A 170 12.02 -33.45 78.80
N HIS A 171 10.71 -33.36 78.51
CA HIS A 171 9.85 -32.18 78.63
C HIS A 171 10.04 -31.08 77.56
N SER A 172 9.16 -31.08 76.56
CA SER A 172 8.12 -30.04 76.43
C SER A 172 7.39 -30.15 75.07
N ASN A 173 6.11 -29.78 75.08
CA ASN A 173 5.27 -29.41 73.93
C ASN A 173 4.71 -30.51 73.00
N ASN A 174 3.71 -31.20 73.56
CA ASN A 174 2.49 -31.59 72.83
C ASN A 174 1.73 -30.33 72.37
N ASN A 175 1.83 -29.93 71.09
CA ASN A 175 0.82 -29.12 70.40
C ASN A 175 1.12 -28.93 68.88
N ASN A 176 1.30 -30.03 68.13
CA ASN A 176 1.57 -29.95 66.67
C ASN A 176 0.46 -30.50 65.76
N ASN A 177 -0.65 -31.01 66.31
CA ASN A 177 -1.72 -31.60 65.47
C ASN A 177 -2.76 -30.60 64.92
N SER A 178 -2.72 -29.32 65.29
CA SER A 178 -3.68 -28.32 64.74
C SER A 178 -3.29 -27.75 63.37
N LYS A 179 -2.05 -27.95 62.90
CA LYS A 179 -1.60 -27.39 61.60
C LYS A 179 -2.08 -28.16 60.37
N LEU A 180 -2.53 -29.41 60.52
CA LEU A 180 -2.93 -30.23 59.37
C LEU A 180 -4.31 -29.85 58.82
N TYR A 181 -5.23 -29.36 59.64
CA TYR A 181 -6.57 -28.97 59.17
C TYR A 181 -6.60 -27.66 58.39
N ASN A 182 -5.62 -26.76 58.57
CA ASN A 182 -5.56 -25.51 57.81
C ASN A 182 -5.11 -25.71 56.35
N LYS A 183 -4.46 -26.82 56.02
CA LYS A 183 -3.98 -27.06 54.64
C LYS A 183 -5.11 -27.48 53.69
N SER A 184 -6.16 -28.13 54.19
CA SER A 184 -7.34 -28.49 53.37
C SER A 184 -8.03 -27.24 52.82
N ASN A 185 -8.25 -26.22 53.66
CA ASN A 185 -8.95 -25.00 53.25
C ASN A 185 -8.19 -24.18 52.20
N ILE A 186 -6.86 -24.32 52.11
CA ILE A 186 -6.05 -23.64 51.09
C ILE A 186 -6.26 -24.30 49.73
N ILE A 187 -6.24 -25.63 49.68
CA ILE A 187 -6.47 -26.40 48.44
C ILE A 187 -7.89 -26.16 47.92
N ASP A 188 -8.89 -26.14 48.80
CA ASP A 188 -10.28 -25.88 48.41
C ASP A 188 -10.45 -24.48 47.81
N LYS A 189 -9.72 -23.48 48.32
CA LYS A 189 -9.71 -22.12 47.77
C LYS A 189 -9.03 -22.05 46.41
N GLU A 190 -7.85 -22.66 46.26
CA GLU A 190 -7.13 -22.70 44.98
C GLU A 190 -7.94 -23.43 43.89
N MET A 191 -8.64 -24.50 44.26
CA MET A 191 -9.54 -25.23 43.36
C MET A 191 -10.74 -24.38 42.93
N GLU A 192 -11.28 -23.55 43.82
CA GLU A 192 -12.38 -22.65 43.47
C GLU A 192 -11.90 -21.48 42.58
N ASP A 193 -10.73 -20.91 42.87
CA ASP A 193 -10.11 -19.87 42.04
C ASP A 193 -9.82 -20.40 40.61
N LEU A 194 -9.33 -21.64 40.49
CA LEU A 194 -9.15 -22.31 39.19
C LEU A 194 -10.48 -22.52 38.45
N ARG A 195 -11.56 -22.89 39.14
CA ARG A 195 -12.88 -23.03 38.52
C ARG A 195 -13.41 -21.69 37.98
N VAL A 196 -13.23 -20.61 38.73
CA VAL A 196 -13.60 -19.26 38.29
C VAL A 196 -12.80 -18.85 37.04
N ASN A 197 -11.49 -19.11 37.03
CA ASN A 197 -10.65 -18.82 35.87
C ASN A 197 -11.04 -19.64 34.63
N ILE A 198 -11.33 -20.94 34.80
CA ILE A 198 -11.82 -21.79 33.70
C ILE A 198 -13.15 -21.25 33.15
N GLN A 199 -14.09 -20.86 34.03
CA GLN A 199 -15.37 -20.29 33.59
C GLN A 199 -15.19 -18.96 32.84
N LYS A 200 -14.26 -18.12 33.28
CA LYS A 200 -13.90 -16.87 32.60
C LYS A 200 -13.37 -17.15 31.19
N LEU A 201 -12.43 -18.08 31.04
CA LEU A 201 -11.86 -18.47 29.74
C LEU A 201 -12.91 -19.08 28.80
N ILE A 202 -13.87 -19.85 29.32
CA ILE A 202 -15.00 -20.37 28.52
C ILE A 202 -15.84 -19.22 27.96
N ASN A 203 -16.19 -18.24 28.80
CA ASN A 203 -16.98 -17.08 28.37
C ASN A 203 -16.24 -16.22 27.34
N GLU A 204 -14.93 -16.01 27.51
CA GLU A 204 -14.08 -15.29 26.56
C GLU A 204 -14.00 -16.01 25.21
N ASN A 205 -13.84 -17.34 25.22
CA ASN A 205 -13.86 -18.15 24.00
C ASN A 205 -15.20 -18.06 23.25
N ASP A 206 -16.33 -18.06 23.98
CA ASP A 206 -17.65 -17.88 23.37
C ASP A 206 -17.81 -16.49 22.73
N GLN A 207 -17.28 -15.44 23.36
CA GLN A 207 -17.26 -14.09 22.78
C GLN A 207 -16.40 -14.01 21.51
N ILE A 208 -15.21 -14.62 21.52
CA ILE A 208 -14.31 -14.68 20.35
C ILE A 208 -15.00 -15.43 19.21
N LYS A 209 -15.67 -16.55 19.49
CA LYS A 209 -16.43 -17.33 18.49
C LYS A 209 -17.54 -16.50 17.84
N ASN A 210 -18.25 -15.69 18.62
CA ASN A 210 -19.27 -14.77 18.11
C ASN A 210 -18.64 -13.68 17.21
N LYS A 211 -17.52 -13.09 17.63
CA LYS A 211 -16.79 -12.10 16.80
C LYS A 211 -16.35 -12.70 15.46
N ILE A 212 -15.78 -13.91 15.47
CA ILE A 212 -15.39 -14.63 14.25
C ILE A 212 -16.59 -14.84 13.32
N GLN A 213 -17.77 -15.16 13.86
CA GLN A 213 -18.98 -15.32 13.06
C GLN A 213 -19.43 -14.00 12.42
N THR A 214 -19.38 -12.88 13.14
CA THR A 214 -19.67 -11.55 12.61
C THR A 214 -18.70 -11.17 11.50
N THR A 215 -17.38 -11.32 11.72
CA THR A 215 -16.37 -11.03 10.69
C THR A 215 -16.57 -11.87 9.42
N LYS A 216 -16.98 -13.14 9.55
CA LYS A 216 -17.31 -13.99 8.39
C LYS A 216 -18.51 -13.46 7.59
N GLN A 217 -19.51 -12.89 8.25
CA GLN A 217 -20.65 -12.26 7.59
C GLN A 217 -20.23 -10.98 6.86
N ASP A 218 -19.36 -10.17 7.48
CA ASP A 218 -18.83 -8.94 6.89
C ASP A 218 -17.97 -9.24 5.65
N ILE A 219 -17.11 -10.26 5.70
CA ILE A 219 -16.33 -10.72 4.53
C ILE A 219 -17.27 -11.13 3.39
N LYS A 220 -18.35 -11.86 3.69
CA LYS A 220 -19.34 -12.26 2.68
C LYS A 220 -20.04 -11.05 2.06
N LEU A 221 -20.36 -10.03 2.87
CA LEU A 221 -20.93 -8.77 2.39
C LEU A 221 -19.93 -8.03 1.48
N LEU A 222 -18.67 -7.88 1.90
CA LEU A 222 -17.62 -7.22 1.09
C LEU A 222 -17.37 -7.97 -0.23
N GLN A 223 -17.40 -9.29 -0.22
CA GLN A 223 -17.32 -10.10 -1.43
C GLN A 223 -18.48 -9.81 -2.39
N SER A 224 -19.70 -9.68 -1.88
CA SER A 224 -20.87 -9.32 -2.69
C SER A 224 -20.78 -7.91 -3.29
N ILE A 225 -20.23 -6.95 -2.54
CA ILE A 225 -19.97 -5.59 -3.04
C ILE A 225 -18.90 -5.64 -4.15
N ASN A 226 -17.82 -6.37 -3.94
CA ASN A 226 -16.75 -6.52 -4.93
C ASN A 226 -17.24 -7.18 -6.22
N THR A 227 -18.11 -8.20 -6.14
CA THR A 227 -18.72 -8.81 -7.33
C THR A 227 -19.61 -7.82 -8.09
N ASN A 228 -20.34 -6.97 -7.38
CA ASN A 228 -21.19 -5.94 -7.99
C ASN A 228 -20.37 -4.78 -8.59
N LEU A 229 -19.18 -4.49 -8.06
CA LEU A 229 -18.30 -3.46 -8.61
C LEU A 229 -17.49 -3.97 -9.82
N LYS A 230 -17.13 -5.25 -9.87
CA LYS A 230 -16.36 -5.83 -10.98
C LYS A 230 -17.13 -5.85 -12.31
N THR A 231 -18.46 -5.76 -12.30
CA THR A 231 -19.25 -5.75 -13.54
C THR A 231 -19.09 -4.49 -14.39
N ASP A 232 -18.46 -3.43 -13.87
CA ASP A 232 -18.26 -2.16 -14.60
C ASP A 232 -16.96 -2.07 -15.40
N SER A 233 -16.16 -3.13 -15.53
CA SER A 233 -14.94 -3.10 -16.36
C SER A 233 -15.23 -2.73 -17.83
N LYS A 234 -16.41 -3.09 -18.35
CA LYS A 234 -16.87 -2.67 -19.68
C LYS A 234 -17.11 -1.16 -19.79
N ASN A 235 -17.46 -0.48 -18.70
CA ASN A 235 -17.64 0.97 -18.69
C ASN A 235 -16.29 1.70 -18.75
N ILE A 236 -15.21 1.08 -18.23
CA ILE A 236 -13.85 1.67 -18.29
C ILE A 236 -13.32 1.70 -19.73
N GLU A 237 -13.51 0.63 -20.51
CA GLU A 237 -13.14 0.60 -21.93
C GLU A 237 -13.87 1.70 -22.72
N SER A 238 -15.16 1.94 -22.41
CA SER A 238 -15.93 3.01 -23.03
C SER A 238 -15.33 4.41 -22.75
N ILE A 239 -14.82 4.66 -21.55
CA ILE A 239 -14.19 5.95 -21.19
C ILE A 239 -12.87 6.16 -21.97
N ALA A 240 -12.06 5.11 -22.12
CA ALA A 240 -10.83 5.18 -22.91
C ALA A 240 -11.12 5.52 -24.38
N ASP A 241 -12.12 4.87 -24.97
CA ASP A 241 -12.57 5.13 -26.34
C ASP A 241 -13.11 6.55 -26.53
N ILE A 242 -13.88 7.07 -25.56
CA ILE A 242 -14.38 8.45 -25.57
C ILE A 242 -13.21 9.44 -25.55
N ASN A 243 -12.21 9.20 -24.70
CA ASN A 243 -11.03 10.06 -24.60
C ASN A 243 -10.19 10.04 -25.89
N GLN A 244 -10.06 8.89 -26.53
CA GLN A 244 -9.37 8.78 -27.82
C GLN A 244 -10.12 9.55 -28.92
N LYS A 245 -11.45 9.39 -29.01
CA LYS A 245 -12.29 10.15 -29.97
C LYS A 245 -12.19 11.66 -29.74
N ARG A 246 -12.12 12.11 -28.48
CA ARG A 246 -11.94 13.53 -28.12
C ARG A 246 -10.60 14.08 -28.63
N LYS A 247 -9.51 13.32 -28.48
CA LYS A 247 -8.17 13.71 -29.00
C LYS A 247 -8.18 13.84 -30.52
N VAL A 248 -8.83 12.92 -31.24
CA VAL A 248 -8.96 12.97 -32.71
C VAL A 248 -9.76 14.20 -33.16
N LEU A 249 -10.86 14.51 -32.47
CA LEU A 249 -11.67 15.70 -32.76
C LEU A 249 -10.89 17.00 -32.54
N GLU A 250 -10.14 17.10 -31.43
CA GLU A 250 -9.31 18.26 -31.14
C GLU A 250 -8.25 18.47 -32.22
N TYR A 251 -7.55 17.40 -32.63
CA TYR A 251 -6.58 17.46 -33.74
C TYR A 251 -7.22 17.98 -35.03
N ASN A 252 -8.37 17.40 -35.42
CA ASN A 252 -9.08 17.82 -36.63
C ASN A 252 -9.52 19.28 -36.57
N TYR A 253 -9.95 19.76 -35.39
CA TYR A 253 -10.30 21.16 -35.16
C TYR A 253 -9.09 22.08 -35.35
N GLN A 254 -7.92 21.73 -34.79
CA GLN A 254 -6.69 22.53 -34.97
C GLN A 254 -6.23 22.58 -36.44
N VAL A 255 -6.36 21.47 -37.17
CA VAL A 255 -6.06 21.42 -38.62
C VAL A 255 -7.01 22.31 -39.43
N LEU A 256 -8.30 22.34 -39.07
CA LEU A 256 -9.29 23.21 -39.71
C LEU A 256 -9.01 24.69 -39.41
N LYS A 257 -8.67 24.99 -38.16
CA LYS A 257 -8.33 26.33 -37.69
C LYS A 257 -7.09 26.89 -38.42
N SER A 258 -6.05 26.09 -38.60
CA SER A 258 -4.83 26.51 -39.31
C SER A 258 -5.05 26.74 -40.80
N LYS A 259 -5.91 25.94 -41.44
CA LYS A 259 -6.33 26.17 -42.84
C LYS A 259 -7.09 27.48 -42.99
N LEU A 260 -8.00 27.78 -42.05
CA LEU A 260 -8.80 29.01 -42.09
C LEU A 260 -7.93 30.26 -41.88
N SER A 261 -6.95 30.22 -40.96
CA SER A 261 -6.04 31.35 -40.75
C SER A 261 -5.16 31.65 -41.96
N ASN A 262 -4.77 30.62 -42.73
CA ASN A 262 -3.95 30.82 -43.92
C ASN A 262 -4.72 31.49 -45.06
N THR A 263 -6.02 31.25 -45.18
CA THR A 263 -6.86 31.88 -46.21
C THR A 263 -7.02 33.39 -45.97
N ILE A 264 -7.13 33.83 -44.71
CA ILE A 264 -7.37 35.25 -44.38
C ILE A 264 -6.13 36.13 -44.68
N ASN A 265 -4.92 35.59 -44.59
CA ASN A 265 -3.70 36.37 -44.80
C ASN A 265 -3.33 36.59 -46.27
N SER A 266 -3.96 35.88 -47.22
CA SER A 266 -3.54 35.95 -48.63
C SER A 266 -4.16 37.12 -49.42
N ASP A 267 -5.21 37.79 -48.91
CA ASP A 267 -5.96 38.78 -49.69
C ASP A 267 -5.57 40.25 -49.43
N ASN A 268 -4.58 40.53 -48.57
CA ASN A 268 -4.20 41.92 -48.24
C ASN A 268 -3.15 42.56 -49.16
N ASN A 269 -2.73 41.90 -50.23
CA ASN A 269 -1.77 42.47 -51.19
C ASN A 269 -2.30 42.39 -52.62
N ASN A 270 -3.31 43.19 -52.96
CA ASN A 270 -3.45 43.76 -54.30
C ASN A 270 -4.47 44.89 -54.32
N ASN A 271 -3.95 46.11 -54.14
CA ASN A 271 -4.58 47.31 -54.66
C ASN A 271 -4.65 47.17 -56.18
N ASN A 272 -5.80 46.78 -56.73
CA ASN A 272 -6.24 47.31 -58.00
C ASN A 272 -7.74 47.11 -58.18
N ASN A 273 -8.43 48.25 -58.24
CA ASN A 273 -9.77 48.47 -58.74
C ASN A 273 -10.23 47.40 -59.73
N ASN A 274 -11.17 46.56 -59.33
CA ASN A 274 -12.28 46.20 -60.20
C ASN A 274 -13.44 45.67 -59.36
N ASN A 275 -14.50 46.49 -59.33
CA ASN A 275 -15.80 46.14 -58.80
C ASN A 275 -16.35 44.91 -59.53
N ASN A 276 -17.17 44.15 -58.80
CA ASN A 276 -18.01 43.03 -59.24
C ASN A 276 -17.35 41.65 -59.17
N ASN A 277 -17.45 41.01 -58.00
CA ASN A 277 -18.12 39.71 -57.85
C ASN A 277 -17.90 39.17 -56.43
N LEU A 278 -18.68 39.69 -55.48
CA LEU A 278 -18.67 39.30 -54.07
C LEU A 278 -19.77 38.25 -53.83
N CYS A 279 -19.53 36.97 -54.20
CA CYS A 279 -20.50 35.90 -53.90
C CYS A 279 -19.84 34.52 -53.78
N ILE A 280 -18.83 34.36 -52.91
CA ILE A 280 -18.26 33.02 -52.64
C ILE A 280 -18.24 32.65 -51.14
N ASN A 281 -18.32 33.60 -50.20
CA ASN A 281 -18.11 33.28 -48.78
C ASN A 281 -19.34 32.83 -47.96
N LYS A 282 -20.54 32.71 -48.56
CA LYS A 282 -21.71 32.15 -47.84
C LYS A 282 -21.71 30.61 -47.73
N SER A 283 -20.91 29.91 -48.53
CA SER A 283 -20.95 28.45 -48.64
C SER A 283 -20.42 27.69 -47.41
N LEU A 284 -19.48 28.25 -46.64
CA LEU A 284 -18.87 27.53 -45.52
C LEU A 284 -19.74 27.51 -44.25
N LEU A 285 -20.38 28.64 -43.93
CA LEU A 285 -21.25 28.72 -42.75
C LEU A 285 -22.52 27.87 -42.93
N ASP A 286 -23.07 27.85 -44.15
CA ASP A 286 -24.19 26.96 -44.50
C ASP A 286 -23.78 25.47 -44.44
N LYS A 287 -22.53 25.14 -44.79
CA LYS A 287 -21.98 23.78 -44.61
C LYS A 287 -21.77 23.41 -43.14
N MET A 288 -21.39 24.34 -42.27
CA MET A 288 -21.30 24.04 -40.83
C MET A 288 -22.68 23.91 -40.18
N ASN A 289 -23.66 24.71 -40.57
CA ASN A 289 -25.02 24.62 -40.03
C ASN A 289 -25.76 23.35 -40.49
N SER A 290 -25.39 22.77 -41.64
CA SER A 290 -25.93 21.48 -42.10
C SER A 290 -25.28 20.27 -41.41
N LEU A 291 -24.11 20.41 -40.79
CA LEU A 291 -23.51 19.40 -39.90
C LEU A 291 -24.16 19.41 -38.51
N ASN A 292 -25.46 19.68 -38.45
CA ASN A 292 -26.25 19.64 -37.23
C ASN A 292 -26.24 18.20 -36.68
N LEU A 293 -25.44 17.98 -35.64
CA LEU A 293 -25.14 16.71 -34.95
C LEU A 293 -26.36 16.02 -34.29
N LYS A 294 -27.58 16.32 -34.73
CA LYS A 294 -28.81 15.76 -34.14
C LYS A 294 -28.97 14.25 -34.31
N THR A 295 -28.22 13.60 -35.19
CA THR A 295 -28.37 12.15 -35.43
C THR A 295 -27.51 11.24 -34.54
N VAL A 296 -26.72 11.76 -33.60
CA VAL A 296 -25.90 10.88 -32.74
C VAL A 296 -26.69 10.32 -31.54
N ASN A 297 -27.84 10.89 -31.18
CA ASN A 297 -28.57 10.46 -29.98
C ASN A 297 -29.57 9.30 -30.19
N GLU A 298 -29.89 8.89 -31.42
CA GLU A 298 -30.87 7.81 -31.63
C GLU A 298 -30.23 6.41 -31.66
N CYS A 299 -28.92 6.28 -31.89
CA CYS A 299 -28.29 4.96 -32.00
C CYS A 299 -27.92 4.28 -30.66
N THR A 300 -27.89 5.02 -29.54
CA THR A 300 -27.43 4.45 -28.25
C THR A 300 -28.55 4.04 -27.30
N ILE A 301 -29.82 4.39 -27.57
CA ILE A 301 -30.91 4.08 -26.64
C ILE A 301 -31.50 2.67 -26.86
N ILE A 302 -31.35 2.08 -28.05
CA ILE A 302 -32.01 0.80 -28.38
C ILE A 302 -31.36 -0.42 -27.69
N GLU A 303 -30.07 -0.35 -27.31
CA GLU A 303 -29.41 -1.51 -26.69
C GLU A 303 -29.57 -1.58 -25.16
N SER A 304 -29.85 -0.46 -24.48
CA SER A 304 -29.97 -0.47 -23.01
C SER A 304 -31.29 -1.06 -22.53
N THR A 305 -32.38 -0.94 -23.29
CA THR A 305 -33.69 -1.48 -22.89
C THR A 305 -33.77 -3.00 -22.98
N ASN A 306 -33.04 -3.63 -23.91
CA ASN A 306 -33.03 -5.10 -24.03
C ASN A 306 -32.27 -5.82 -22.90
N ILE A 307 -31.44 -5.11 -22.12
CA ILE A 307 -30.72 -5.71 -21.00
C ILE A 307 -31.60 -5.74 -19.74
N ILE A 308 -32.47 -4.75 -19.54
CA ILE A 308 -33.36 -4.69 -18.37
C ILE A 308 -34.38 -5.83 -18.40
N ASP A 309 -34.97 -6.14 -19.57
CA ASP A 309 -35.95 -7.23 -19.71
C ASP A 309 -35.37 -8.64 -19.46
N LYS A 310 -34.04 -8.82 -19.55
CA LYS A 310 -33.40 -10.12 -19.26
C LYS A 310 -33.09 -10.32 -17.79
N VAL A 311 -32.87 -9.23 -17.04
CA VAL A 311 -32.61 -9.34 -15.60
C VAL A 311 -33.89 -9.67 -14.84
N GLU A 312 -35.04 -9.11 -15.23
CA GLU A 312 -36.32 -9.45 -14.57
C GLU A 312 -36.81 -10.89 -14.82
N LYS A 313 -36.35 -11.57 -15.89
CA LYS A 313 -36.69 -12.99 -16.11
C LYS A 313 -35.76 -13.99 -15.42
N SER A 314 -34.68 -13.52 -14.79
CA SER A 314 -33.71 -14.38 -14.12
C SER A 314 -33.73 -14.26 -12.59
N ILE A 315 -34.62 -13.42 -12.04
CA ILE A 315 -34.97 -13.37 -10.61
C ILE A 315 -36.30 -14.10 -10.43
#